data_AF-A0AA96RZ04-F1
#
_entry.id   AF-A0AA96RZ04-F1
#
_cell.length_a   1.000
_cell.length_b   1.000
_cell.length_c   1.000
_cell.angle_alpha   90.00
_cell.angle_beta   90.00
_cell.angle_gamma   90.00
#
_symmetry.space_group_name_H-M   'P 1'
#
loop_
_entity.id
_entity.type
_entity.pdbx_description
1 polymer ?
#
loop_
_entity_poly.entity_id
_entity_poly.type
_entity_poly.pdbx_seq_one_letter_code
_entity_poly.pdbx_strand_id
1 'polypeptide(L)'
;MEKHEQEPQWYDTARKGPFREMKFKEAAADHVIRQIHAGGAAEDLVTPAAPRRRTFRVRMLSAAIILLMLGAGLLYLELDGSGSAGGFNPTAAAARTGIFEPPVAGQSVLTDDGLIEIADQTMQAQLGKKLPILFLERLKAPEEGIAAVHYKEGEDSAVVWIDTATGEVIRTNMNAYYPPEELDPAFIAEALGHLQDAGYKGEFTVTGLKHFVHYGLDSGRQGVQVTDGLIGTEGQIDYVDGEYERSTFNVEAGEATSVVQAAGLKALRLLRGQSAEQTDHLYSIKRTVAPKWDILVLTYGDNEYGSAIVMMDYATGNILQVFDYTLSDVRSSDSKIRGEQDTELLNMDTAELQRSAAAIVDELFGIRLEDYTVDTNMKSPGILTFTSPDGAAPVVASYNLDGTFYMIQQSLTPAE
;
A
#
# COMPACT_ATOMS: atom_id res chain seq x y z
N MET A 1 -51.93 -40.73 -10.92
CA MET A 1 -51.01 -40.33 -12.02
C MET A 1 -49.91 -39.51 -11.39
N GLU A 2 -48.75 -40.12 -11.18
CA GLU A 2 -47.55 -39.37 -10.82
C GLU A 2 -47.05 -38.65 -12.08
N LYS A 3 -46.69 -37.37 -11.94
CA LYS A 3 -45.89 -36.68 -12.95
C LYS A 3 -44.43 -36.78 -12.50
N HIS A 4 -43.63 -37.52 -13.25
CA HIS A 4 -42.18 -37.30 -13.19
C HIS A 4 -41.89 -35.95 -13.85
N GLU A 5 -41.33 -35.02 -13.09
CA GLU A 5 -40.65 -33.86 -13.67
C GLU A 5 -39.37 -34.36 -14.35
N GLN A 6 -39.17 -33.92 -15.59
CA GLN A 6 -38.04 -34.34 -16.41
C GLN A 6 -36.88 -33.35 -16.18
N GLU A 7 -35.78 -33.83 -15.60
CA GLU A 7 -34.65 -32.96 -15.25
C GLU A 7 -34.08 -32.22 -16.49
N PRO A 8 -33.67 -30.95 -16.37
CA PRO A 8 -33.13 -30.18 -17.50
C PRO A 8 -31.84 -30.76 -18.08
N GLN A 9 -31.63 -30.64 -19.40
CA GLN A 9 -30.46 -31.17 -20.13
C GLN A 9 -29.08 -30.71 -19.61
N TRP A 10 -29.01 -29.58 -18.89
CA TRP A 10 -27.75 -29.12 -18.30
C TRP A 10 -27.27 -30.02 -17.15
N TYR A 11 -28.18 -30.71 -16.46
CA TYR A 11 -27.87 -31.63 -15.35
C TYR A 11 -27.05 -32.84 -15.84
N ASP A 12 -27.46 -33.39 -16.98
CA ASP A 12 -26.75 -34.46 -17.69
C ASP A 12 -25.39 -34.00 -18.28
N THR A 13 -25.19 -32.70 -18.43
CA THR A 13 -23.95 -32.11 -18.94
C THR A 13 -22.95 -31.86 -17.81
N ALA A 14 -23.41 -31.32 -16.67
CA ALA A 14 -22.61 -31.16 -15.46
C ALA A 14 -22.06 -32.51 -14.95
N ARG A 15 -22.88 -33.57 -15.00
CA ARG A 15 -22.50 -34.92 -14.55
C ARG A 15 -21.39 -35.60 -15.37
N LYS A 16 -20.97 -35.01 -16.50
CA LYS A 16 -19.94 -35.57 -17.39
C LYS A 16 -18.52 -35.01 -17.15
N GLY A 17 -18.40 -33.90 -16.43
CA GLY A 17 -17.11 -33.24 -16.12
C GLY A 17 -16.33 -32.74 -17.35
N PRO A 18 -15.22 -32.00 -17.15
CA PRO A 18 -14.41 -31.47 -18.25
C PRO A 18 -13.52 -32.53 -18.94
N PHE A 19 -13.46 -33.76 -18.43
CA PHE A 19 -12.56 -34.81 -18.92
C PHE A 19 -13.29 -35.97 -19.59
N ARG A 20 -13.89 -35.69 -20.76
CA ARG A 20 -14.19 -36.73 -21.74
C ARG A 20 -12.97 -36.93 -22.64
N GLU A 21 -12.24 -38.01 -22.36
CA GLU A 21 -11.16 -38.59 -23.19
C GLU A 21 -9.83 -37.81 -23.27
N MET A 22 -9.10 -37.75 -22.15
CA MET A 22 -7.64 -37.87 -22.21
C MET A 22 -7.16 -38.97 -21.27
N LYS A 23 -6.88 -40.15 -21.84
CA LYS A 23 -6.14 -41.20 -21.13
C LYS A 23 -4.70 -40.72 -20.94
N PHE A 24 -4.29 -40.47 -19.71
CA PHE A 24 -2.87 -40.38 -19.35
C PHE A 24 -2.19 -41.66 -19.84
N LYS A 25 -1.26 -41.54 -20.80
CA LYS A 25 -0.41 -42.66 -21.23
C LYS A 25 0.76 -42.77 -20.25
N GLU A 26 1.08 -43.97 -19.78
CA GLU A 26 2.15 -44.23 -18.79
C GLU A 26 3.49 -43.56 -19.14
N ALA A 27 3.82 -43.47 -20.44
CA ALA A 27 5.02 -42.76 -20.93
C ALA A 27 5.13 -41.28 -20.50
N ALA A 28 4.02 -40.61 -20.16
CA ALA A 28 4.04 -39.24 -19.63
C ALA A 28 4.40 -39.20 -18.13
N ALA A 29 4.05 -40.23 -17.35
CA ALA A 29 4.43 -40.33 -15.95
C ALA A 29 5.93 -40.65 -15.80
N ASP A 30 6.45 -41.57 -16.65
CA ASP A 30 7.86 -41.94 -16.71
C ASP A 30 8.82 -40.78 -17.06
N HIS A 31 8.33 -39.76 -17.75
CA HIS A 31 9.11 -38.57 -18.10
C HIS A 31 9.25 -37.62 -16.90
N VAL A 32 8.18 -37.45 -16.12
CA VAL A 32 8.18 -36.63 -14.90
C VAL A 32 8.99 -37.29 -13.79
N ILE A 33 8.84 -38.60 -13.60
CA ILE A 33 9.61 -39.36 -12.59
C ILE A 33 11.12 -39.34 -12.91
N ARG A 34 11.52 -39.41 -14.19
CA ARG A 34 12.94 -39.25 -14.58
C ARG A 34 13.51 -37.86 -14.32
N GLN A 35 12.74 -36.79 -14.51
CA GLN A 35 13.20 -35.44 -14.18
C GLN A 35 13.38 -35.22 -12.67
N ILE A 36 12.57 -35.88 -11.83
CA ILE A 36 12.70 -35.80 -10.37
C ILE A 36 13.94 -36.56 -9.88
N HIS A 37 14.23 -37.75 -10.43
CA HIS A 37 15.40 -38.54 -10.02
C HIS A 37 16.75 -38.07 -10.59
N ALA A 38 16.76 -37.33 -11.71
CA ALA A 38 18.00 -36.79 -12.29
C ALA A 38 18.57 -35.56 -11.53
N GLY A 39 17.79 -34.96 -10.63
CA GLY A 39 18.15 -33.72 -9.91
C GLY A 39 18.89 -33.91 -8.59
N GLY A 40 19.14 -35.15 -8.13
CA GLY A 40 19.72 -35.38 -6.81
C GLY A 40 20.38 -36.74 -6.62
N ALA A 41 21.70 -36.81 -6.87
CA ALA A 41 22.64 -37.74 -6.23
C ALA A 41 24.09 -37.38 -6.56
N ALA A 42 24.78 -36.70 -5.63
CA ALA A 42 26.23 -36.76 -5.45
C ALA A 42 26.54 -36.25 -4.03
N GLU A 43 26.59 -37.19 -3.08
CA GLU A 43 27.07 -36.99 -1.71
C GLU A 43 28.56 -36.58 -1.76
N ASP A 44 29.12 -35.85 -0.78
CA ASP A 44 29.43 -36.42 0.54
C ASP A 44 29.88 -35.37 1.58
N LEU A 45 29.93 -35.80 2.84
CA LEU A 45 30.71 -35.28 3.99
C LEU A 45 30.23 -34.05 4.82
N VAL A 46 29.80 -34.42 6.04
CA VAL A 46 30.00 -33.73 7.34
C VAL A 46 29.06 -32.57 7.71
N THR A 47 28.07 -32.89 8.55
CA THR A 47 27.43 -31.97 9.51
C THR A 47 28.40 -31.57 10.63
N PRO A 48 28.41 -30.28 11.00
CA PRO A 48 28.01 -29.93 12.36
C PRO A 48 26.93 -28.83 12.39
N ALA A 49 26.46 -28.50 13.59
CA ALA A 49 25.19 -27.81 13.83
C ALA A 49 25.16 -26.27 13.58
N ALA A 50 23.92 -25.75 13.46
CA ALA A 50 23.50 -24.34 13.44
C ALA A 50 23.77 -23.53 12.13
N PRO A 51 23.06 -22.40 11.86
CA PRO A 51 21.99 -21.77 12.65
C PRO A 51 20.63 -21.63 11.93
N ARG A 52 19.59 -21.23 12.70
CA ARG A 52 18.26 -20.82 12.18
C ARG A 52 18.42 -19.74 11.10
N ARG A 53 17.97 -20.01 9.87
CA ARG A 53 17.93 -19.01 8.80
C ARG A 53 16.86 -17.95 9.09
N ARG A 54 17.29 -16.77 9.57
CA ARG A 54 16.53 -15.51 9.41
C ARG A 54 16.30 -15.29 7.91
N THR A 55 15.09 -15.51 7.41
CA THR A 55 14.73 -15.14 6.03
C THR A 55 14.46 -13.65 5.96
N PHE A 56 15.43 -12.93 5.42
CA PHE A 56 15.39 -11.50 5.14
C PHE A 56 14.27 -11.21 4.11
N ARG A 57 13.11 -10.73 4.56
CA ARG A 57 12.06 -10.11 3.74
C ARG A 57 11.63 -8.77 4.35
N VAL A 58 12.62 -7.92 4.65
CA VAL A 58 12.43 -6.50 4.92
C VAL A 58 12.75 -5.73 3.64
N ARG A 59 11.73 -5.59 2.78
CA ARG A 59 11.60 -4.58 1.73
C ARG A 59 10.09 -4.35 1.53
N MET A 60 9.67 -3.10 1.40
CA MET A 60 8.26 -2.66 1.31
C MET A 60 7.41 -2.85 2.58
N LEU A 61 7.69 -2.07 3.64
CA LEU A 61 6.70 -1.77 4.71
C LEU A 61 7.05 -0.50 5.50
N SER A 62 7.22 0.61 4.77
CA SER A 62 7.31 1.98 5.35
C SER A 62 6.66 3.03 4.44
N ALA A 63 5.59 2.63 3.74
CA ALA A 63 4.82 3.47 2.82
C ALA A 63 3.39 2.91 2.62
N ALA A 64 2.71 2.53 3.71
CA ALA A 64 1.31 2.10 3.67
C ALA A 64 0.67 2.13 5.06
N ILE A 65 0.00 3.24 5.38
CA ILE A 65 -1.23 3.36 6.19
C ILE A 65 -1.65 4.84 6.14
N ILE A 66 -2.96 5.09 6.12
CA ILE A 66 -3.62 6.38 5.82
C ILE A 66 -3.48 6.80 4.34
N LEU A 67 -4.42 6.30 3.52
CA LEU A 67 -4.77 6.81 2.21
C LEU A 67 -6.29 6.70 2.06
N LEU A 68 -7.04 7.71 2.52
CA LEU A 68 -8.50 7.79 2.39
C LEU A 68 -9.03 9.20 2.75
N MET A 69 -9.92 9.76 1.90
CA MET A 69 -10.78 10.95 2.10
C MET A 69 -10.06 12.33 2.03
N LEU A 70 -10.44 13.38 1.29
CA LEU A 70 -11.49 13.76 0.29
C LEU A 70 -10.97 15.07 -0.40
N GLY A 71 -11.25 15.44 -1.65
CA GLY A 71 -12.03 14.79 -2.71
C GLY A 71 -12.83 15.78 -3.62
N ALA A 72 -12.67 15.69 -4.94
CA ALA A 72 -13.34 16.44 -6.03
C ALA A 72 -13.05 17.95 -6.19
N GLY A 73 -12.11 18.29 -7.08
CA GLY A 73 -11.89 19.64 -7.63
C GLY A 73 -11.84 19.61 -9.17
N LEU A 74 -12.85 20.16 -9.83
CA LEU A 74 -12.97 20.16 -11.30
C LEU A 74 -12.68 21.58 -11.83
N LEU A 75 -11.49 21.80 -12.40
CA LEU A 75 -11.16 23.06 -13.09
C LEU A 75 -10.56 22.81 -14.48
N TYR A 76 -11.30 23.29 -15.47
CA TYR A 76 -10.95 23.34 -16.88
C TYR A 76 -10.01 24.53 -17.12
N LEU A 77 -8.86 24.33 -17.76
CA LEU A 77 -8.07 25.41 -18.37
C LEU A 77 -7.37 24.93 -19.64
N GLU A 78 -7.10 25.86 -20.54
CA GLU A 78 -6.97 25.61 -21.98
C GLU A 78 -5.68 24.90 -22.39
N LEU A 79 -5.78 24.03 -23.41
CA LEU A 79 -4.64 23.39 -24.03
C LEU A 79 -3.80 24.39 -24.82
N ASP A 80 -2.50 24.46 -24.51
CA ASP A 80 -1.48 24.69 -25.53
C ASP A 80 -0.20 23.90 -25.19
N GLY A 81 -0.02 22.78 -25.89
CA GLY A 81 1.12 21.90 -25.72
C GLY A 81 2.33 22.41 -26.51
N SER A 82 3.28 23.05 -25.83
CA SER A 82 4.66 23.17 -26.34
C SER A 82 5.66 23.27 -25.20
N GLY A 83 6.88 22.79 -25.42
CA GLY A 83 7.92 22.77 -24.38
C GLY A 83 8.34 24.17 -23.97
N SER A 84 8.11 24.51 -22.70
CA SER A 84 8.82 25.61 -22.03
C SER A 84 10.14 25.08 -21.47
N ALA A 85 11.12 25.97 -21.28
CA ALA A 85 12.49 25.62 -20.90
C ALA A 85 12.68 25.28 -19.39
N GLY A 86 11.63 24.83 -18.71
CA GLY A 86 11.66 24.24 -17.37
C GLY A 86 11.48 22.72 -17.45
N GLY A 87 12.00 21.99 -16.46
CA GLY A 87 11.93 20.52 -16.42
C GLY A 87 10.52 19.97 -16.14
N PHE A 88 10.47 18.71 -15.74
CA PHE A 88 9.24 18.05 -15.31
C PHE A 88 8.64 18.77 -14.10
N ASN A 89 7.37 19.15 -14.23
CA ASN A 89 6.58 19.81 -13.20
C ASN A 89 5.31 18.98 -12.98
N PRO A 90 5.17 18.27 -11.83
CA PRO A 90 4.06 17.35 -11.60
C PRO A 90 2.72 18.06 -11.40
N THR A 91 2.68 19.26 -10.83
CA THR A 91 1.42 20.00 -10.64
C THR A 91 0.86 20.44 -12.00
N ALA A 92 1.74 20.87 -12.91
CA ALA A 92 1.39 21.13 -14.30
C ALA A 92 1.11 19.87 -15.14
N ALA A 93 1.57 18.68 -14.73
CA ALA A 93 1.29 17.41 -15.38
C ALA A 93 -0.06 16.82 -14.95
N ALA A 94 -0.39 16.84 -13.65
CA ALA A 94 -1.67 16.39 -13.12
C ALA A 94 -2.84 17.24 -13.65
N ALA A 95 -2.65 18.56 -13.83
CA ALA A 95 -3.62 19.42 -14.50
C ALA A 95 -3.93 19.01 -15.97
N ARG A 96 -3.15 18.10 -16.57
CA ARG A 96 -3.34 17.56 -17.93
C ARG A 96 -3.97 16.18 -17.95
N THR A 97 -4.20 15.52 -16.81
CA THR A 97 -4.73 14.14 -16.77
C THR A 97 -6.25 14.12 -16.89
N GLY A 98 -6.75 14.65 -18.00
CA GLY A 98 -8.15 14.63 -18.41
C GLY A 98 -8.32 13.97 -19.78
N ILE A 99 -9.12 12.89 -19.81
CA ILE A 99 -9.69 12.26 -21.02
C ILE A 99 -8.68 11.46 -21.87
N PHE A 100 -8.69 10.13 -21.70
CA PHE A 100 -8.22 9.19 -22.73
C PHE A 100 -9.26 9.13 -23.86
N GLU A 101 -9.26 10.09 -24.77
CA GLU A 101 -10.05 10.00 -26.01
C GLU A 101 -9.20 9.23 -27.04
N PRO A 102 -9.48 7.94 -27.31
CA PRO A 102 -8.74 7.23 -28.34
C PRO A 102 -9.06 7.84 -29.72
N PRO A 103 -8.11 7.85 -30.66
CA PRO A 103 -8.47 8.05 -32.06
C PRO A 103 -9.43 6.92 -32.46
N VAL A 104 -10.69 7.27 -32.72
CA VAL A 104 -11.77 6.30 -33.03
C VAL A 104 -11.49 5.63 -34.38
N ALA A 105 -10.67 4.58 -34.36
CA ALA A 105 -10.35 3.75 -35.50
C ALA A 105 -11.56 2.85 -35.82
N GLY A 106 -12.11 3.01 -37.02
CA GLY A 106 -13.33 2.29 -37.42
C GLY A 106 -13.11 0.77 -37.55
N GLN A 107 -13.81 0.00 -36.71
CA GLN A 107 -14.19 -1.41 -36.93
C GLN A 107 -13.10 -2.34 -37.49
N SER A 108 -11.92 -2.36 -36.87
CA SER A 108 -10.93 -3.41 -37.08
C SER A 108 -10.20 -3.74 -35.78
N VAL A 109 -9.99 -5.03 -35.48
CA VAL A 109 -9.19 -5.46 -34.33
C VAL A 109 -7.80 -4.85 -34.44
N LEU A 110 -7.34 -4.18 -33.39
CA LEU A 110 -6.05 -3.48 -33.41
C LEU A 110 -4.89 -4.46 -33.57
N THR A 111 -3.93 -4.10 -34.43
CA THR A 111 -2.64 -4.77 -34.57
C THR A 111 -1.77 -4.54 -33.33
N ASP A 112 -0.77 -5.39 -33.12
CA ASP A 112 0.17 -5.22 -32.01
C ASP A 112 0.91 -3.87 -32.10
N ASP A 113 1.28 -3.41 -33.31
CA ASP A 113 1.86 -2.08 -33.54
C ASP A 113 0.92 -0.94 -33.13
N GLY A 114 -0.39 -1.05 -33.39
CA GLY A 114 -1.37 -0.03 -33.02
C GLY A 114 -1.63 0.01 -31.51
N LEU A 115 -1.59 -1.15 -30.84
CA LEU A 115 -1.65 -1.23 -29.37
C LEU A 115 -0.40 -0.60 -28.73
N ILE A 116 0.77 -0.84 -29.31
CA ILE A 116 2.03 -0.21 -28.90
C ILE A 116 1.95 1.30 -29.10
N GLU A 117 1.44 1.79 -30.23
CA GLU A 117 1.31 3.24 -30.49
C GLU A 117 0.40 3.93 -29.45
N ILE A 118 -0.76 3.35 -29.14
CA ILE A 118 -1.67 3.86 -28.10
C ILE A 118 -0.98 3.87 -26.73
N ALA A 119 -0.28 2.79 -26.37
CA ALA A 119 0.43 2.70 -25.10
C ALA A 119 1.60 3.69 -25.01
N ASP A 120 2.34 3.91 -26.10
CA ASP A 120 3.42 4.89 -26.21
C ASP A 120 2.92 6.33 -26.06
N GLN A 121 1.80 6.67 -26.73
CA GLN A 121 1.16 7.98 -26.60
C GLN A 121 0.65 8.20 -25.17
N THR A 122 0.04 7.17 -24.57
CA THR A 122 -0.45 7.19 -23.18
C THR A 122 0.70 7.42 -22.19
N MET A 123 1.77 6.62 -22.30
CA MET A 123 2.97 6.75 -21.46
C MET A 123 3.62 8.13 -21.61
N GLN A 124 3.78 8.62 -22.85
CA GLN A 124 4.36 9.92 -23.13
C GLN A 124 3.49 11.08 -22.62
N ALA A 125 2.16 10.95 -22.62
CA ALA A 125 1.25 11.97 -22.11
C ALA A 125 1.25 12.03 -20.58
N GLN A 126 1.31 10.88 -19.91
CA GLN A 126 1.25 10.78 -18.45
C GLN A 126 2.61 11.02 -17.80
N LEU A 127 3.68 10.38 -18.29
CA LEU A 127 5.03 10.50 -17.72
C LEU A 127 5.88 11.59 -18.39
N GLY A 128 5.56 12.04 -19.61
CA GLY A 128 6.47 12.94 -20.34
C GLY A 128 7.78 12.26 -20.83
N LYS A 129 8.02 10.99 -20.51
CA LYS A 129 9.14 10.16 -20.99
C LYS A 129 8.67 8.93 -21.75
N LYS A 130 9.55 8.35 -22.58
CA LYS A 130 9.36 7.03 -23.19
C LYS A 130 10.30 6.01 -22.56
N LEU A 131 9.72 4.93 -22.03
CA LEU A 131 10.44 3.75 -21.59
C LEU A 131 10.52 2.72 -22.73
N PRO A 132 11.49 1.79 -22.73
CA PRO A 132 11.55 0.69 -23.69
C PRO A 132 10.50 -0.38 -23.37
N ILE A 133 9.91 -0.92 -24.43
CA ILE A 133 8.92 -2.02 -24.35
C ILE A 133 9.63 -3.30 -23.88
N LEU A 134 9.04 -3.95 -22.87
CA LEU A 134 9.46 -5.24 -22.35
C LEU A 134 8.75 -6.39 -23.07
N PHE A 135 7.41 -6.32 -23.18
CA PHE A 135 6.56 -7.20 -24.00
C PHE A 135 5.14 -6.64 -24.16
N LEU A 136 4.39 -7.21 -25.11
CA LEU A 136 2.94 -7.07 -25.23
C LEU A 136 2.29 -8.43 -24.93
N GLU A 137 1.25 -8.44 -24.10
CA GLU A 137 0.44 -9.63 -23.80
C GLU A 137 -1.02 -9.38 -24.21
N ARG A 138 -1.63 -10.33 -24.92
CA ARG A 138 -3.09 -10.37 -25.13
C ARG A 138 -3.69 -11.27 -24.06
N LEU A 139 -4.53 -10.69 -23.20
CA LEU A 139 -5.10 -11.38 -22.04
C LEU A 139 -6.11 -12.44 -22.48
N LYS A 140 -6.23 -13.47 -21.64
CA LYS A 140 -7.12 -14.61 -21.84
C LYS A 140 -8.30 -14.53 -20.89
N ALA A 141 -9.34 -15.33 -21.14
CA ALA A 141 -10.51 -15.41 -20.28
C ALA A 141 -10.13 -15.51 -18.78
N PRO A 142 -10.73 -14.69 -17.89
CA PRO A 142 -11.93 -13.87 -18.12
C PRO A 142 -11.69 -12.50 -18.78
N GLU A 143 -10.44 -12.06 -18.96
CA GLU A 143 -10.08 -10.73 -19.52
C GLU A 143 -9.80 -10.79 -21.04
N GLU A 144 -10.48 -11.69 -21.76
CA GLU A 144 -10.37 -11.81 -23.21
C GLU A 144 -10.89 -10.54 -23.91
N GLY A 145 -10.12 -10.04 -24.89
CA GLY A 145 -10.39 -8.76 -25.57
C GLY A 145 -9.51 -7.61 -25.07
N ILE A 146 -8.74 -7.80 -24.00
CA ILE A 146 -7.79 -6.80 -23.47
C ILE A 146 -6.35 -7.16 -23.87
N ALA A 147 -5.54 -6.16 -24.18
CA ALA A 147 -4.09 -6.29 -24.29
C ALA A 147 -3.38 -5.42 -23.24
N ALA A 148 -2.25 -5.91 -22.72
CA ALA A 148 -1.38 -5.19 -21.81
C ALA A 148 -0.02 -4.95 -22.49
N VAL A 149 0.42 -3.69 -22.55
CA VAL A 149 1.77 -3.34 -23.03
C VAL A 149 2.62 -3.00 -21.81
N HIS A 150 3.73 -3.72 -21.63
CA HIS A 150 4.61 -3.60 -20.49
C HIS A 150 5.92 -2.92 -20.89
N TYR A 151 6.37 -1.98 -20.06
CA TYR A 151 7.58 -1.18 -20.24
C TYR A 151 8.46 -1.24 -18.99
N LYS A 152 9.79 -1.20 -19.15
CA LYS A 152 10.71 -1.16 -18.02
C LYS A 152 12.11 -0.62 -18.36
N GLU A 153 12.60 0.33 -17.57
CA GLU A 153 14.00 0.76 -17.58
C GLU A 153 14.51 1.00 -16.15
N GLY A 154 15.40 0.12 -15.68
CA GLY A 154 15.90 0.19 -14.30
C GLY A 154 14.77 -0.02 -13.28
N GLU A 155 14.49 1.02 -12.49
CA GLU A 155 13.37 1.07 -11.53
C GLU A 155 12.07 1.55 -12.20
N ASP A 156 12.14 2.39 -13.25
CA ASP A 156 10.98 2.94 -13.97
C ASP A 156 10.21 1.83 -14.71
N SER A 157 8.88 1.89 -14.65
CA SER A 157 8.03 0.91 -15.33
C SER A 157 6.63 1.44 -15.60
N ALA A 158 6.03 0.98 -16.70
CA ALA A 158 4.65 1.28 -17.07
C ALA A 158 3.94 0.04 -17.59
N VAL A 159 2.65 -0.06 -17.30
CA VAL A 159 1.72 -1.02 -17.91
C VAL A 159 0.46 -0.26 -18.35
N VAL A 160 0.09 -0.44 -19.61
CA VAL A 160 -1.13 0.13 -20.21
C VAL A 160 -2.01 -1.03 -20.64
N TRP A 161 -3.25 -1.08 -20.12
CA TRP A 161 -4.27 -2.04 -20.56
C TRP A 161 -5.23 -1.37 -21.52
N ILE A 162 -5.41 -1.99 -22.69
CA ILE A 162 -6.15 -1.44 -23.83
C ILE A 162 -7.20 -2.46 -24.28
N ASP A 163 -8.44 -2.00 -24.48
CA ASP A 163 -9.46 -2.80 -25.18
C ASP A 163 -9.09 -2.94 -26.66
N THR A 164 -8.94 -4.18 -27.14
CA THR A 164 -8.41 -4.47 -28.48
C THR A 164 -9.41 -4.26 -29.62
N ALA A 165 -10.69 -3.99 -29.30
CA ALA A 165 -11.75 -3.71 -30.25
C ALA A 165 -12.03 -2.20 -30.41
N THR A 166 -11.81 -1.41 -29.36
CA THR A 166 -12.06 0.05 -29.34
C THR A 166 -10.79 0.90 -29.33
N GLY A 167 -9.67 0.38 -28.83
CA GLY A 167 -8.46 1.16 -28.54
C GLY A 167 -8.54 1.98 -27.26
N GLU A 168 -9.59 1.82 -26.46
CA GLU A 168 -9.74 2.51 -25.19
C GLU A 168 -8.71 2.03 -24.17
N VAL A 169 -7.98 2.96 -23.54
CA VAL A 169 -7.15 2.67 -22.38
C VAL A 169 -8.07 2.46 -21.18
N ILE A 170 -8.15 1.23 -20.69
CA ILE A 170 -9.06 0.85 -19.60
C ILE A 170 -8.39 0.86 -18.22
N ARG A 171 -7.07 0.67 -18.16
CA ARG A 171 -6.27 0.76 -16.93
C ARG A 171 -4.86 1.25 -17.23
N THR A 172 -4.24 1.93 -16.28
CA THR A 172 -2.80 2.21 -16.29
C THR A 172 -2.19 1.97 -14.91
N ASN A 173 -0.92 1.56 -14.91
CA ASN A 173 -0.09 1.52 -13.72
C ASN A 173 1.33 1.92 -14.13
N MET A 174 1.75 3.13 -13.76
CA MET A 174 3.03 3.69 -14.16
C MET A 174 3.77 4.27 -12.98
N ASN A 175 5.09 4.18 -13.03
CA ASN A 175 6.01 4.81 -12.11
C ASN A 175 7.26 5.27 -12.85
N ALA A 176 7.73 6.46 -12.50
CA ALA A 176 8.94 7.05 -13.02
C ALA A 176 9.69 7.81 -11.93
N TYR A 177 11.02 7.75 -11.97
CA TYR A 177 11.88 8.61 -11.19
C TYR A 177 12.47 9.72 -12.05
N TYR A 178 12.56 10.94 -11.52
CA TYR A 178 13.24 12.07 -12.14
C TYR A 178 14.38 12.53 -11.24
N PRO A 179 15.63 12.59 -11.73
CA PRO A 179 16.73 13.20 -11.00
C PRO A 179 16.54 14.73 -10.93
N PRO A 180 17.20 15.43 -9.99
CA PRO A 180 16.97 16.87 -9.74
C PRO A 180 17.17 17.76 -10.97
N GLU A 181 18.08 17.41 -11.87
CA GLU A 181 18.36 18.13 -13.12
C GLU A 181 17.26 18.01 -14.18
N GLU A 182 16.35 17.05 -14.07
CA GLU A 182 15.19 16.89 -14.95
C GLU A 182 13.94 17.62 -14.43
N LEU A 183 13.98 18.17 -13.22
CA LEU A 183 12.83 18.83 -12.59
C LEU A 183 12.75 20.33 -12.90
N ASP A 184 11.54 20.88 -12.87
CA ASP A 184 11.32 22.32 -12.93
C ASP A 184 11.86 23.01 -11.64
N PRO A 185 12.84 23.94 -11.75
CA PRO A 185 13.35 24.65 -10.58
C PRO A 185 12.28 25.50 -9.86
N ALA A 186 11.22 25.92 -10.55
CA ALA A 186 10.11 26.64 -9.94
C ALA A 186 9.28 25.72 -9.03
N PHE A 187 8.99 24.49 -9.48
CA PHE A 187 8.33 23.46 -8.67
C PHE A 187 9.17 23.09 -7.43
N ILE A 188 10.49 22.93 -7.58
CA ILE A 188 11.38 22.71 -6.43
C ILE A 188 11.27 23.86 -5.43
N ALA A 189 11.31 25.12 -5.89
CA ALA A 189 11.21 26.29 -5.01
C ALA A 189 9.86 26.38 -4.28
N GLU A 190 8.76 26.05 -4.95
CA GLU A 190 7.41 25.96 -4.37
C GLU A 190 7.32 24.87 -3.29
N ALA A 191 7.83 23.67 -3.59
CA ALA A 191 7.86 22.56 -2.64
C ALA A 191 8.69 22.88 -1.38
N LEU A 192 9.84 23.54 -1.55
CA LEU A 192 10.66 24.03 -0.45
C LEU A 192 9.93 25.11 0.38
N GLY A 193 9.06 25.91 -0.25
CA GLY A 193 8.16 26.84 0.44
C GLY A 193 7.20 26.11 1.38
N HIS A 194 6.49 25.08 0.89
CA HIS A 194 5.60 24.27 1.74
C HIS A 194 6.33 23.60 2.91
N LEU A 195 7.57 23.15 2.70
CA LEU A 195 8.40 22.56 3.75
C LEU A 195 8.80 23.60 4.82
N GLN A 196 9.09 24.85 4.41
CA GLN A 196 9.34 25.96 5.33
C GLN A 196 8.08 26.39 6.09
N ASP A 197 6.92 26.44 5.43
CA ASP A 197 5.61 26.73 6.05
C ASP A 197 5.21 25.63 7.06
N ALA A 198 5.57 24.37 6.79
CA ALA A 198 5.48 23.26 7.75
C ALA A 198 6.44 23.41 8.96
N GLY A 199 7.32 24.42 8.96
CA GLY A 199 8.20 24.78 10.07
C GLY A 199 9.58 24.13 10.05
N TYR A 200 9.98 23.53 8.93
CA TYR A 200 11.36 23.05 8.75
C TYR A 200 12.32 24.24 8.59
N LYS A 201 13.48 24.17 9.26
CA LYS A 201 14.47 25.27 9.33
C LYS A 201 15.84 24.91 8.76
N GLY A 202 16.03 23.66 8.33
CA GLY A 202 17.28 23.17 7.77
C GLY A 202 17.41 23.43 6.27
N GLU A 203 18.51 22.97 5.70
CA GLU A 203 18.67 22.88 4.24
C GLU A 203 18.09 21.54 3.78
N PHE A 204 17.27 21.55 2.72
CA PHE A 204 16.70 20.33 2.15
C PHE A 204 17.34 20.05 0.78
N THR A 205 18.00 18.90 0.66
CA THR A 205 18.74 18.52 -0.54
C THR A 205 17.87 17.64 -1.41
N VAL A 206 17.23 18.20 -2.43
CA VAL A 206 16.44 17.40 -3.40
C VAL A 206 17.34 16.36 -4.08
N THR A 207 16.98 15.10 -3.91
CA THR A 207 17.62 13.94 -4.53
C THR A 207 16.82 13.39 -5.72
N GLY A 208 15.57 13.82 -5.91
CA GLY A 208 14.75 13.52 -7.08
C GLY A 208 13.26 13.45 -6.77
N LEU A 209 12.45 13.11 -7.76
CA LEU A 209 11.00 12.95 -7.66
C LEU A 209 10.61 11.52 -8.02
N LYS A 210 9.72 10.89 -7.26
CA LYS A 210 8.99 9.69 -7.71
C LYS A 210 7.58 10.07 -8.10
N HIS A 211 7.22 9.77 -9.34
CA HIS A 211 5.94 10.05 -9.94
C HIS A 211 5.21 8.73 -10.21
N PHE A 212 3.96 8.62 -9.76
CA PHE A 212 3.11 7.45 -9.92
C PHE A 212 1.80 7.85 -10.61
N VAL A 213 1.35 7.03 -11.56
CA VAL A 213 0.08 7.23 -12.28
C VAL A 213 -0.72 5.94 -12.28
N HIS A 214 -1.96 6.04 -11.82
CA HIS A 214 -2.89 4.92 -11.72
C HIS A 214 -4.24 5.26 -12.34
N TYR A 215 -4.79 4.35 -13.15
CA TYR A 215 -6.13 4.49 -13.72
C TYR A 215 -6.83 3.13 -13.77
N GLY A 216 -8.14 3.09 -13.48
CA GLY A 216 -8.97 1.88 -13.62
C GLY A 216 -8.61 0.71 -12.69
N LEU A 217 -7.77 0.92 -11.67
CA LEU A 217 -7.32 -0.11 -10.73
C LEU A 217 -8.25 -0.25 -9.49
N ASP A 218 -8.96 0.80 -9.12
CA ASP A 218 -9.91 0.82 -8.00
C ASP A 218 -11.34 1.00 -8.53
N SER A 219 -12.23 0.04 -8.23
CA SER A 219 -13.63 0.08 -8.65
C SER A 219 -14.45 1.18 -7.97
N GLY A 220 -13.94 1.80 -6.91
CA GLY A 220 -14.57 2.91 -6.19
C GLY A 220 -14.13 4.31 -6.66
N ARG A 221 -13.08 4.43 -7.49
CA ARG A 221 -12.53 5.72 -7.93
C ARG A 221 -12.68 5.90 -9.44
N GLN A 222 -13.21 7.06 -9.85
CA GLN A 222 -13.25 7.49 -11.24
C GLN A 222 -12.14 8.52 -11.49
N GLY A 223 -11.45 8.40 -12.62
CA GLY A 223 -10.37 9.31 -13.01
C GLY A 223 -8.97 8.70 -12.89
N VAL A 224 -8.00 9.41 -13.45
CA VAL A 224 -6.57 9.13 -13.24
C VAL A 224 -6.21 9.67 -11.86
N GLN A 225 -5.46 8.88 -11.08
CA GLN A 225 -4.83 9.33 -9.85
C GLN A 225 -3.33 9.47 -10.10
N VAL A 226 -2.80 10.65 -9.77
CA VAL A 226 -1.38 10.98 -9.82
C VAL A 226 -0.86 11.11 -8.38
N THR A 227 0.35 10.64 -8.10
CA THR A 227 1.00 10.81 -6.80
C THR A 227 2.48 11.06 -6.97
N ASP A 228 2.96 12.17 -6.41
CA ASP A 228 4.29 12.70 -6.63
C ASP A 228 5.00 12.93 -5.29
N GLY A 229 6.11 12.23 -5.06
CA GLY A 229 6.93 12.37 -3.86
C GLY A 229 8.28 12.98 -4.20
N LEU A 230 8.51 14.24 -3.83
CA LEU A 230 9.79 14.93 -3.96
C LEU A 230 10.68 14.55 -2.78
N ILE A 231 11.77 13.83 -3.05
CA ILE A 231 12.60 13.16 -2.04
C ILE A 231 13.86 13.96 -1.76
N GLY A 232 14.15 14.21 -0.49
CA GLY A 232 15.44 14.70 -0.02
C GLY A 232 16.16 13.70 0.88
N THR A 233 17.34 14.06 1.36
CA THR A 233 18.04 13.26 2.40
C THR A 233 17.36 13.45 3.77
N GLU A 234 16.75 14.61 3.95
CA GLU A 234 16.20 15.12 5.20
C GLU A 234 14.71 14.79 5.36
N GLY A 235 14.03 14.40 4.28
CA GLY A 235 12.58 14.20 4.25
C GLY A 235 12.00 13.95 2.85
N GLN A 236 10.69 14.15 2.72
CA GLN A 236 9.91 13.98 1.50
C GLN A 236 8.72 14.95 1.52
N ILE A 237 8.35 15.48 0.35
CA ILE A 237 7.17 16.33 0.15
C ILE A 237 6.27 15.63 -0.86
N ASP A 238 5.03 15.34 -0.46
CA ASP A 238 4.06 14.56 -1.23
C ASP A 238 2.97 15.46 -1.82
N TYR A 239 2.60 15.15 -3.07
CA TYR A 239 1.48 15.72 -3.81
C TYR A 239 0.56 14.61 -4.30
N VAL A 240 -0.75 14.89 -4.34
CA VAL A 240 -1.77 14.02 -4.94
C VAL A 240 -2.55 14.86 -5.95
N ASP A 241 -2.65 14.36 -7.19
CA ASP A 241 -3.33 15.05 -8.30
C ASP A 241 -2.86 16.51 -8.52
N GLY A 242 -1.58 16.78 -8.18
CA GLY A 242 -0.96 18.10 -8.29
C GLY A 242 -1.17 19.04 -7.10
N GLU A 243 -2.00 18.66 -6.12
CA GLU A 243 -2.20 19.42 -4.87
C GLU A 243 -1.24 18.93 -3.78
N TYR A 244 -0.75 19.86 -2.94
CA TYR A 244 0.10 19.53 -1.80
C TYR A 244 -0.67 18.69 -0.76
N GLU A 245 -0.19 17.48 -0.49
CA GLU A 245 -0.78 16.56 0.47
C GLU A 245 -0.10 16.69 1.84
N ARG A 246 1.25 16.62 1.88
CA ARG A 246 2.01 16.67 3.14
C ARG A 246 3.52 16.88 2.94
N SER A 247 4.18 17.33 4.01
CA SER A 247 5.63 17.30 4.18
C SER A 247 5.99 16.34 5.30
N THR A 248 7.03 15.52 5.12
CA THR A 248 7.62 14.68 6.17
C THR A 248 9.10 14.94 6.28
N PHE A 249 9.62 15.29 7.45
CA PHE A 249 11.04 15.60 7.64
C PHE A 249 11.56 15.08 8.98
N ASN A 250 12.87 14.81 9.04
CA ASN A 250 13.55 14.40 10.27
C ASN A 250 13.53 15.56 11.28
N VAL A 251 13.17 15.26 12.53
CA VAL A 251 13.26 16.19 13.66
C VAL A 251 14.64 16.03 14.30
N GLU A 252 15.35 17.14 14.51
CA GLU A 252 16.65 17.08 15.17
C GLU A 252 16.51 16.56 16.61
N ALA A 253 17.49 15.80 17.08
CA ALA A 253 17.50 15.20 18.42
C ALA A 253 17.42 16.23 19.57
N GLY A 254 17.68 17.52 19.29
CA GLY A 254 17.49 18.63 20.23
C GLY A 254 16.07 19.23 20.26
N GLU A 255 15.28 19.09 19.20
CA GLU A 255 13.89 19.59 19.15
C GLU A 255 12.92 18.57 19.78
N ALA A 256 13.19 17.27 19.64
CA ALA A 256 12.40 16.22 20.29
C ALA A 256 12.74 16.08 21.77
N THR A 257 11.97 16.77 22.62
CA THR A 257 12.16 16.79 24.08
C THR A 257 12.26 15.39 24.70
N SER A 258 12.98 15.28 25.81
CA SER A 258 13.05 14.04 26.60
C SER A 258 11.67 13.55 27.09
N VAL A 259 10.68 14.43 27.18
CA VAL A 259 9.28 14.11 27.49
C VAL A 259 8.65 13.28 26.36
N VAL A 260 8.81 13.71 25.10
CA VAL A 260 8.31 12.99 23.92
C VAL A 260 8.92 11.59 23.83
N GLN A 261 10.25 11.49 24.00
CA GLN A 261 10.97 10.21 23.95
C GLN A 261 10.52 9.25 25.08
N ALA A 262 10.31 9.78 26.29
CA ALA A 262 9.82 9.01 27.43
C ALA A 262 8.36 8.57 27.25
N ALA A 263 7.50 9.40 26.67
CA ALA A 263 6.11 9.08 26.37
C ALA A 263 5.99 7.96 25.33
N GLY A 264 6.76 8.02 24.23
CA GLY A 264 6.79 6.94 23.24
C GLY A 264 7.31 5.62 23.80
N LEU A 265 8.36 5.67 24.62
CA LEU A 265 8.88 4.47 25.30
C LEU A 265 7.87 3.90 26.31
N LYS A 266 7.09 4.75 26.99
CA LYS A 266 6.00 4.33 27.86
C LYS A 266 4.89 3.63 27.06
N ALA A 267 4.47 4.21 25.93
CA ALA A 267 3.44 3.63 25.06
C ALA A 267 3.82 2.21 24.58
N LEU A 268 5.06 2.01 24.12
CA LEU A 268 5.54 0.69 23.71
C LEU A 268 5.55 -0.33 24.84
N ARG A 269 5.94 0.08 26.06
CA ARG A 269 5.92 -0.79 27.25
C ARG A 269 4.51 -1.18 27.68
N LEU A 270 3.52 -0.30 27.50
CA LEU A 270 2.12 -0.64 27.73
C LEU A 270 1.65 -1.70 26.72
N LEU A 271 1.94 -1.53 25.43
CA LEU A 271 1.58 -2.50 24.38
C LEU A 271 2.21 -3.88 24.60
N ARG A 272 3.49 -3.94 25.00
CA ARG A 272 4.27 -5.18 25.18
C ARG A 272 4.09 -5.84 26.56
N GLY A 273 3.55 -5.13 27.53
CA GLY A 273 3.53 -5.54 28.93
C GLY A 273 4.88 -5.46 29.64
N GLN A 274 4.87 -5.74 30.95
CA GLN A 274 6.00 -5.50 31.86
C GLN A 274 7.19 -6.46 31.69
N SER A 275 7.10 -7.48 30.84
CA SER A 275 8.14 -8.50 30.61
C SER A 275 9.15 -8.13 29.52
N ALA A 276 8.95 -7.01 28.80
CA ALA A 276 9.81 -6.61 27.70
C ALA A 276 11.14 -6.01 28.17
N GLU A 277 12.14 -6.85 28.42
CA GLU A 277 13.55 -6.46 28.59
C GLU A 277 14.22 -6.01 27.26
N GLN A 278 13.45 -5.44 26.32
CA GLN A 278 14.02 -4.90 25.07
C GLN A 278 14.68 -3.55 25.32
N THR A 279 15.93 -3.42 24.88
CA THR A 279 16.61 -2.12 24.78
C THR A 279 16.07 -1.37 23.57
N ASP A 280 15.04 -0.58 23.80
CA ASP A 280 14.37 0.20 22.76
C ASP A 280 15.26 1.33 22.25
N HIS A 281 15.97 1.05 21.17
CA HIS A 281 16.69 2.05 20.41
C HIS A 281 15.69 2.88 19.59
N LEU A 282 15.50 4.14 19.98
CA LEU A 282 14.85 5.13 19.14
C LEU A 282 15.78 5.47 17.98
N TYR A 283 15.43 5.00 16.78
CA TYR A 283 16.25 5.15 15.56
C TYR A 283 16.08 6.53 14.94
N SER A 284 14.82 6.97 14.78
CA SER A 284 14.50 8.26 14.17
C SER A 284 13.22 8.86 14.72
N ILE A 285 13.11 10.18 14.61
CA ILE A 285 11.89 10.94 14.86
C ILE A 285 11.64 11.76 13.60
N LYS A 286 10.47 11.59 13.00
CA LYS A 286 10.02 12.37 11.85
C LYS A 286 8.80 13.19 12.25
N ARG A 287 8.65 14.39 11.69
CA ARG A 287 7.42 15.16 11.76
C ARG A 287 6.75 15.09 10.40
N THR A 288 5.46 14.80 10.39
CA THR A 288 4.62 14.79 9.19
C THR A 288 3.54 15.84 9.35
N VAL A 289 3.52 16.82 8.45
CA VAL A 289 2.59 17.95 8.45
C VAL A 289 1.74 17.89 7.18
N ALA A 290 0.44 17.74 7.36
CA ALA A 290 -0.60 17.73 6.35
C ALA A 290 -1.68 18.77 6.73
N PRO A 291 -2.56 19.22 5.81
CA PRO A 291 -3.57 20.23 6.10
C PRO A 291 -4.50 19.94 7.30
N LYS A 292 -4.63 18.68 7.72
CA LYS A 292 -5.48 18.25 8.84
C LYS A 292 -4.72 17.65 10.03
N TRP A 293 -3.44 17.34 9.88
CA TRP A 293 -2.66 16.56 10.87
C TRP A 293 -1.23 17.08 10.97
N ASP A 294 -0.73 17.23 12.19
CA ASP A 294 0.65 17.55 12.49
C ASP A 294 1.15 16.55 13.53
N ILE A 295 1.92 15.56 13.09
CA ILE A 295 2.26 14.38 13.91
C ILE A 295 3.76 14.15 14.00
N LEU A 296 4.20 13.65 15.14
CA LEU A 296 5.51 13.02 15.32
C LEU A 296 5.39 11.51 15.15
N VAL A 297 6.28 10.95 14.34
CA VAL A 297 6.45 9.52 14.13
C VAL A 297 7.79 9.12 14.72
N LEU A 298 7.77 8.39 15.83
CA LEU A 298 8.94 7.85 16.51
C LEU A 298 9.13 6.40 16.06
N THR A 299 10.27 6.09 15.45
CA THR A 299 10.60 4.76 14.92
C THR A 299 11.63 4.09 15.81
N TYR A 300 11.30 2.91 16.33
CA TYR A 300 12.14 2.14 17.24
C TYR A 300 12.64 0.85 16.59
N GLY A 301 13.94 0.57 16.73
CA GLY A 301 14.62 -0.59 16.14
C GLY A 301 16.04 -0.27 15.70
N ASP A 302 16.67 -1.17 14.94
CA ASP A 302 18.07 -1.04 14.51
C ASP A 302 18.27 -0.19 13.23
N ASN A 303 17.20 0.19 12.53
CA ASN A 303 17.23 0.87 11.23
C ASN A 303 15.91 1.59 10.91
N GLU A 304 15.82 2.24 9.74
CA GLU A 304 14.66 3.00 9.26
C GLU A 304 13.37 2.18 9.14
N TYR A 305 13.47 0.87 8.90
CA TYR A 305 12.36 -0.09 8.95
C TYR A 305 12.17 -0.62 10.37
N GLY A 306 12.20 0.29 11.35
CA GLY A 306 12.12 -0.04 12.78
C GLY A 306 10.91 -0.92 13.08
N SER A 307 11.10 -1.91 13.95
CA SER A 307 10.06 -2.91 14.20
C SER A 307 8.87 -2.37 14.98
N ALA A 308 9.00 -1.20 15.61
CA ALA A 308 7.91 -0.57 16.33
C ALA A 308 7.83 0.94 16.03
N ILE A 309 6.61 1.49 16.07
CA ILE A 309 6.30 2.88 15.75
C ILE A 309 5.35 3.44 16.82
N VAL A 310 5.62 4.68 17.24
CA VAL A 310 4.66 5.50 18.00
C VAL A 310 4.34 6.74 17.18
N MET A 311 3.06 7.04 16.99
CA MET A 311 2.60 8.31 16.44
C MET A 311 2.03 9.18 17.55
N MET A 312 2.34 10.47 17.52
CA MET A 312 1.93 11.44 18.53
C MET A 312 1.46 12.73 17.84
N ASP A 313 0.50 13.42 18.41
CA ASP A 313 0.14 14.77 17.97
C ASP A 313 1.28 15.74 18.35
N TYR A 314 1.74 16.56 17.40
CA TYR A 314 2.90 17.44 17.59
C TYR A 314 2.65 18.55 18.62
N ALA A 315 1.44 19.12 18.63
CA ALA A 315 1.11 20.28 19.45
C ALA A 315 0.86 19.94 20.93
N THR A 316 0.23 18.79 21.18
CA THR A 316 -0.17 18.32 22.51
C THR A 316 0.78 17.27 23.10
N GLY A 317 1.50 16.52 22.25
CA GLY A 317 2.28 15.36 22.68
C GLY A 317 1.44 14.15 23.07
N ASN A 318 0.13 14.15 22.77
CA ASN A 318 -0.74 13.00 23.02
C ASN A 318 -0.36 11.84 22.09
N ILE A 319 -0.38 10.60 22.60
CA ILE A 319 -0.21 9.41 21.77
C ILE A 319 -1.45 9.24 20.89
N LEU A 320 -1.26 9.03 19.60
CA LEU A 320 -2.30 8.73 18.62
C LEU A 320 -2.30 7.24 18.26
N GLN A 321 -1.12 6.65 18.11
CA GLN A 321 -0.96 5.24 17.75
C GLN A 321 0.30 4.65 18.38
N VAL A 322 0.21 3.38 18.75
CA VAL A 322 1.36 2.52 19.07
C VAL A 322 1.24 1.22 18.27
N PHE A 323 2.35 0.79 17.67
CA PHE A 323 2.43 -0.40 16.82
C PHE A 323 3.75 -1.12 17.04
N ASP A 324 3.74 -2.44 17.09
CA ASP A 324 4.93 -3.28 17.11
C ASP A 324 4.77 -4.53 16.25
N TYR A 325 5.50 -4.58 15.14
CA TYR A 325 5.54 -5.71 14.22
C TYR A 325 6.13 -6.98 14.85
N THR A 326 6.97 -6.87 15.89
CA THR A 326 7.51 -8.06 16.59
C THR A 326 6.45 -8.81 17.39
N LEU A 327 5.33 -8.15 17.71
CA LEU A 327 4.15 -8.76 18.33
C LEU A 327 3.16 -9.31 17.30
N SER A 328 3.29 -8.99 16.01
CA SER A 328 2.33 -9.43 14.97
C SER A 328 2.62 -10.85 14.50
N ASP A 329 1.64 -11.74 14.60
CA ASP A 329 1.73 -13.08 14.00
C ASP A 329 1.52 -13.04 12.49
N VAL A 330 2.35 -13.80 11.76
CA VAL A 330 2.20 -13.94 10.31
C VAL A 330 1.05 -14.91 10.01
N ARG A 331 -0.07 -14.35 9.52
CA ARG A 331 -1.23 -15.13 9.09
C ARG A 331 -0.91 -16.05 7.91
N SER A 332 -1.59 -17.19 7.83
CA SER A 332 -1.35 -18.16 6.75
C SER A 332 -1.81 -17.61 5.39
N SER A 333 -1.01 -17.87 4.35
CA SER A 333 -1.39 -17.62 2.95
C SER A 333 -2.27 -18.73 2.38
N ASP A 334 -2.39 -19.88 3.06
CA ASP A 334 -3.34 -20.94 2.71
C ASP A 334 -4.76 -20.49 3.08
N SER A 335 -5.67 -20.46 2.12
CA SER A 335 -7.03 -19.95 2.31
C SER A 335 -7.88 -20.77 3.29
N LYS A 336 -7.62 -22.08 3.44
CA LYS A 336 -8.34 -22.93 4.39
C LYS A 336 -7.85 -22.64 5.80
N ILE A 337 -6.54 -22.66 6.02
CA ILE A 337 -5.94 -22.33 7.32
C ILE A 337 -6.32 -20.91 7.72
N ARG A 338 -6.30 -19.95 6.78
CA ARG A 338 -6.71 -18.57 7.04
C ARG A 338 -8.18 -18.47 7.47
N GLY A 339 -9.09 -19.20 6.83
CA GLY A 339 -10.51 -19.24 7.22
C GLY A 339 -10.75 -19.88 8.58
N GLU A 340 -9.96 -20.88 8.95
CA GLU A 340 -9.94 -21.46 10.31
C GLU A 340 -9.47 -20.41 11.33
N GLN A 341 -8.38 -19.69 11.06
CA GLN A 341 -7.89 -18.58 11.88
C GLN A 341 -8.89 -17.42 11.99
N ASP A 342 -9.56 -17.03 10.89
CA ASP A 342 -10.61 -16.00 10.89
C ASP A 342 -11.79 -16.42 11.79
N THR A 343 -12.16 -17.71 11.76
CA THR A 343 -13.20 -18.27 12.61
C THR A 343 -12.78 -18.27 14.09
N GLU A 344 -11.52 -18.58 14.39
CA GLU A 344 -10.99 -18.54 15.75
C GLU A 344 -10.99 -17.11 16.32
N LEU A 345 -10.47 -16.13 15.57
CA LEU A 345 -10.44 -14.70 15.94
C LEU A 345 -11.84 -14.11 16.22
N LEU A 346 -12.86 -14.55 15.49
CA LEU A 346 -14.26 -14.12 15.66
C LEU A 346 -14.95 -14.77 16.87
N ASN A 347 -14.44 -15.89 17.38
CA ASN A 347 -15.00 -16.62 18.52
C ASN A 347 -14.28 -16.35 19.86
N MET A 348 -13.25 -15.49 19.86
CA MET A 348 -12.55 -15.09 21.09
C MET A 348 -13.48 -14.28 22.01
N ASP A 349 -13.29 -14.41 23.34
CA ASP A 349 -14.11 -13.70 24.32
C ASP A 349 -13.87 -12.17 24.20
N THR A 350 -14.85 -11.47 23.65
CA THR A 350 -14.81 -10.02 23.46
C THR A 350 -14.70 -9.26 24.79
N ALA A 351 -15.23 -9.81 25.89
CA ALA A 351 -15.10 -9.21 27.22
C ALA A 351 -13.73 -9.47 27.86
N GLU A 352 -13.00 -10.52 27.46
CA GLU A 352 -11.59 -10.70 27.79
C GLU A 352 -10.70 -9.75 26.98
N LEU A 353 -10.93 -9.67 25.66
CA LEU A 353 -10.20 -8.74 24.80
C LEU A 353 -10.42 -7.27 25.19
N GLN A 354 -11.64 -6.86 25.56
CA GLN A 354 -11.93 -5.50 26.03
C GLN A 354 -11.19 -5.18 27.34
N ARG A 355 -11.16 -6.10 28.31
CA ARG A 355 -10.39 -5.91 29.57
C ARG A 355 -8.90 -5.81 29.31
N SER A 356 -8.36 -6.64 28.42
CA SER A 356 -6.94 -6.62 28.03
C SER A 356 -6.58 -5.35 27.26
N ALA A 357 -7.47 -4.85 26.39
CA ALA A 357 -7.29 -3.57 25.70
C ALA A 357 -7.35 -2.39 26.69
N ALA A 358 -8.30 -2.38 27.64
CA ALA A 358 -8.46 -1.31 28.63
C ALA A 358 -7.19 -1.12 29.48
N ALA A 359 -6.51 -2.21 29.85
CA ALA A 359 -5.24 -2.16 30.58
C ALA A 359 -4.10 -1.43 29.85
N ILE A 360 -4.22 -1.24 28.52
CA ILE A 360 -3.28 -0.48 27.69
C ILE A 360 -3.88 0.91 27.40
N VAL A 361 -5.11 0.94 26.91
CA VAL A 361 -5.81 2.11 26.38
C VAL A 361 -6.10 3.18 27.43
N ASP A 362 -6.54 2.78 28.63
CA ASP A 362 -6.93 3.72 29.68
C ASP A 362 -5.73 4.57 30.12
N GLU A 363 -4.53 3.97 30.19
CA GLU A 363 -3.29 4.68 30.50
C GLU A 363 -2.67 5.39 29.28
N LEU A 364 -2.93 4.90 28.06
CA LEU A 364 -2.37 5.46 26.82
C LEU A 364 -3.08 6.75 26.38
N PHE A 365 -4.41 6.78 26.45
CA PHE A 365 -5.24 7.91 26.01
C PHE A 365 -5.95 8.64 27.16
N GLY A 366 -5.84 8.17 28.40
CA GLY A 366 -6.47 8.81 29.56
C GLY A 366 -7.99 8.65 29.62
N ILE A 367 -8.53 7.61 28.99
CA ILE A 367 -9.97 7.32 28.90
C ILE A 367 -10.36 6.14 29.81
N ARG A 368 -11.64 5.76 29.83
CA ARG A 368 -12.12 4.47 30.36
C ARG A 368 -12.76 3.68 29.22
N LEU A 369 -12.04 2.69 28.69
CA LEU A 369 -12.51 1.86 27.57
C LEU A 369 -13.73 0.99 27.93
N GLU A 370 -13.97 0.77 29.22
CA GLU A 370 -15.19 0.11 29.72
C GLU A 370 -16.48 0.92 29.43
N ASP A 371 -16.39 2.24 29.24
CA ASP A 371 -17.55 3.08 28.91
C ASP A 371 -17.86 3.07 27.39
N TYR A 372 -17.01 2.45 26.57
CA TYR A 372 -17.13 2.40 25.11
C TYR A 372 -17.88 1.14 24.65
N THR A 373 -18.63 1.24 23.54
CA THR A 373 -19.21 0.07 22.89
C THR A 373 -18.18 -0.60 21.97
N VAL A 374 -17.96 -1.90 22.16
CA VAL A 374 -17.04 -2.71 21.33
C VAL A 374 -17.78 -3.36 20.16
N ASP A 375 -17.19 -3.24 18.96
CA ASP A 375 -17.59 -3.94 17.74
C ASP A 375 -16.45 -4.85 17.25
N THR A 376 -16.79 -6.10 16.94
CA THR A 376 -15.87 -7.09 16.35
C THR A 376 -15.97 -6.99 14.84
N ASN A 377 -14.91 -6.55 14.17
CA ASN A 377 -14.97 -6.28 12.74
C ASN A 377 -15.08 -7.60 11.95
N MET A 378 -16.31 -8.02 11.62
CA MET A 378 -16.59 -9.24 10.87
C MET A 378 -15.94 -9.29 9.46
N LYS A 379 -15.59 -8.12 8.89
CA LYS A 379 -14.88 -8.03 7.60
C LYS A 379 -13.36 -8.06 7.77
N SER A 380 -12.84 -7.94 8.99
CA SER A 380 -11.41 -7.97 9.30
C SER A 380 -11.18 -8.58 10.70
N PRO A 381 -11.31 -9.92 10.84
CA PRO A 381 -11.05 -10.62 12.09
C PRO A 381 -9.64 -10.33 12.62
N GLY A 382 -9.53 -10.19 13.95
CA GLY A 382 -8.31 -9.69 14.61
C GLY A 382 -8.28 -8.17 14.79
N ILE A 383 -9.41 -7.48 14.58
CA ILE A 383 -9.56 -6.03 14.84
C ILE A 383 -10.81 -5.76 15.68
N LEU A 384 -10.65 -5.04 16.78
CA LEU A 384 -11.72 -4.45 17.58
C LEU A 384 -11.83 -2.95 17.29
N THR A 385 -13.07 -2.44 17.25
CA THR A 385 -13.35 -1.00 17.26
C THR A 385 -14.17 -0.65 18.49
N PHE A 386 -13.69 0.30 19.29
CA PHE A 386 -14.36 0.82 20.45
C PHE A 386 -14.90 2.21 20.11
N THR A 387 -16.23 2.38 20.16
CA THR A 387 -16.91 3.64 19.84
C THR A 387 -17.33 4.34 21.12
N SER A 388 -17.03 5.64 21.23
CA SER A 388 -17.36 6.42 22.42
C SER A 388 -18.85 6.79 22.48
N PRO A 389 -19.51 6.73 23.66
CA PRO A 389 -20.91 7.15 23.79
C PRO A 389 -21.13 8.66 23.66
N ASP A 390 -20.08 9.46 23.82
CA ASP A 390 -20.11 10.94 23.75
C ASP A 390 -19.68 11.52 22.39
N GLY A 391 -19.35 10.66 21.42
CA GLY A 391 -18.86 11.06 20.10
C GLY A 391 -17.35 11.33 20.02
N ALA A 392 -16.58 11.09 21.09
CA ALA A 392 -15.12 11.10 21.01
C ALA A 392 -14.57 10.06 20.01
N ALA A 393 -13.36 10.31 19.54
CA ALA A 393 -12.67 9.50 18.54
C ALA A 393 -12.66 7.99 18.89
N PRO A 394 -13.03 7.10 17.95
CA PRO A 394 -13.02 5.67 18.18
C PRO A 394 -11.58 5.14 18.31
N VAL A 395 -11.42 4.19 19.23
CA VAL A 395 -10.16 3.45 19.40
C VAL A 395 -10.24 2.16 18.59
N VAL A 396 -9.19 1.86 17.82
CA VAL A 396 -9.06 0.63 17.04
C VAL A 396 -7.86 -0.14 17.56
N ALA A 397 -8.05 -1.43 17.83
CA ALA A 397 -7.00 -2.30 18.36
C ALA A 397 -6.91 -3.59 17.55
N SER A 398 -5.69 -4.02 17.21
CA SER A 398 -5.43 -5.24 16.44
C SER A 398 -4.69 -6.28 17.27
N TYR A 399 -5.13 -7.53 17.19
CA TYR A 399 -4.72 -8.63 18.06
C TYR A 399 -4.49 -9.94 17.30
N ASN A 400 -3.69 -10.85 17.86
CA ASN A 400 -3.43 -12.19 17.32
C ASN A 400 -4.37 -13.25 17.92
N LEU A 401 -4.17 -14.50 17.49
CA LEU A 401 -4.93 -15.69 17.97
C LEU A 401 -4.73 -15.99 19.47
N ASP A 402 -3.64 -15.52 20.08
CA ASP A 402 -3.38 -15.63 21.51
C ASP A 402 -3.99 -14.48 22.34
N GLY A 403 -4.60 -13.48 21.68
CA GLY A 403 -5.17 -12.28 22.30
C GLY A 403 -4.15 -11.15 22.54
N THR A 404 -2.88 -11.33 22.17
CA THR A 404 -1.85 -10.29 22.27
C THR A 404 -2.15 -9.16 21.28
N PHE A 405 -2.19 -7.92 21.77
CA PHE A 405 -2.33 -6.73 20.94
C PHE A 405 -0.98 -6.32 20.35
N TYR A 406 -0.95 -6.02 19.05
CA TYR A 406 0.24 -5.53 18.33
C TYR A 406 0.05 -4.13 17.75
N MET A 407 -1.18 -3.60 17.79
CA MET A 407 -1.51 -2.24 17.38
C MET A 407 -2.64 -1.68 18.25
N ILE A 408 -2.51 -0.44 18.69
CA ILE A 408 -3.61 0.36 19.24
C ILE A 408 -3.52 1.77 18.66
N GLN A 409 -4.63 2.30 18.16
CA GLN A 409 -4.74 3.67 17.65
C GLN A 409 -6.03 4.32 18.13
N GLN A 410 -5.98 5.61 18.45
CA GLN A 410 -7.16 6.47 18.51
C GLN A 410 -7.27 7.18 17.17
N SER A 411 -8.41 7.06 16.50
CA SER A 411 -8.58 7.66 15.16
C SER A 411 -8.51 9.18 15.25
N LEU A 412 -7.75 9.83 14.38
CA LEU A 412 -7.78 11.28 14.28
C LEU A 412 -9.16 11.74 13.79
N THR A 413 -10.00 12.26 14.68
CA THR A 413 -11.13 13.10 14.27
C THR A 413 -10.56 14.30 13.52
N PRO A 414 -11.01 14.59 12.28
CA PRO A 414 -10.65 15.85 11.63
C PRO A 414 -11.05 17.01 12.54
N ALA A 415 -10.17 18.00 12.70
CA ALA A 415 -10.57 19.28 13.29
C ALA A 415 -11.66 19.91 12.40
N GLU A 416 -12.71 20.43 13.04
CA GLU A 416 -13.82 21.16 12.39
C GLU A 416 -13.42 22.57 11.94
#